data_AF-A0A3C1VAH1-F1
#
_entry.id   AF-A0A3C1VAH1-F1
#
_cell.length_a   1.000
_cell.length_b   1.000
_cell.length_c   1.000
_cell.angle_alpha   90.00
_cell.angle_beta   90.00
_cell.angle_gamma   90.00
#
_symmetry.space_group_name_H-M   'P 1'
#
loop_
_entity.id
_entity.type
_entity.pdbx_description
1 polymer ?
#
loop_
_entity_poly.entity_id
_entity_poly.type
_entity_poly.pdbx_seq_one_letter_code
_entity_poly.pdbx_strand_id
1 'polypeptide(L)'
;MKPSSENNPVHHTQKIKARMRQFIEHLREDVGKVTEPKAQALFETSAEVLAGLVKAFDDYEKKSEAAWRAKPMASRPKERTTNAPRR
;
A
#
# COMPACT_ATOMS: atom_id res chain seq x y z
N MET A 1 -20.18 5.16 9.48
CA MET A 1 -20.04 4.18 8.38
C MET A 1 -18.66 3.57 8.46
N LYS A 2 -18.54 2.24 8.58
CA LYS A 2 -17.26 1.55 8.41
C LYS A 2 -16.89 1.65 6.92
N PRO A 3 -15.65 2.00 6.52
CA PRO A 3 -15.27 1.93 5.12
C PRO A 3 -15.50 0.49 4.65
N SER A 4 -16.23 0.32 3.54
CA SER A 4 -16.29 -0.97 2.86
C SER A 4 -14.87 -1.43 2.53
N SER A 5 -14.59 -2.72 2.61
CA SER A 5 -13.26 -3.28 2.33
C SER A 5 -12.73 -2.91 0.94
N GLU A 6 -13.61 -2.48 0.02
CA GLU A 6 -13.28 -1.95 -1.31
C GLU A 6 -12.49 -0.64 -1.29
N ASN A 7 -12.61 0.19 -0.25
CA ASN A 7 -11.91 1.48 -0.15
C ASN A 7 -10.78 1.48 0.88
N ASN A 8 -10.42 0.33 1.47
CA ASN A 8 -9.30 0.27 2.40
C ASN A 8 -7.97 0.10 1.62
N PRO A 9 -7.10 1.12 1.56
CA PRO A 9 -5.85 1.03 0.82
C PRO A 9 -4.93 -0.07 1.36
N VAL A 10 -4.96 -0.35 2.67
CA VAL A 10 -4.17 -1.44 3.29
C VAL A 10 -4.59 -2.81 2.78
N HIS A 11 -5.88 -3.02 2.54
CA HIS A 11 -6.37 -4.28 1.99
C HIS A 11 -5.89 -4.48 0.54
N HIS A 12 -5.86 -3.40 -0.25
CA HIS A 12 -5.32 -3.43 -1.62
C HIS A 12 -3.82 -3.69 -1.63
N THR A 13 -3.04 -3.05 -0.76
CA THR A 13 -1.59 -3.28 -0.67
C THR A 13 -1.29 -4.72 -0.28
N GLN A 14 -2.02 -5.30 0.68
CA GLN A 14 -1.85 -6.70 1.08
C GLN A 14 -2.09 -7.66 -0.09
N LYS A 15 -3.16 -7.46 -0.86
CA LYS A 15 -3.49 -8.29 -2.03
C LYS A 15 -2.43 -8.20 -3.12
N ILE A 16 -1.93 -7.01 -3.42
CA ILE A 16 -0.88 -6.79 -4.42
C ILE A 16 0.44 -7.42 -3.95
N LYS A 17 0.83 -7.18 -2.70
CA LYS A 17 2.03 -7.74 -2.08
C LYS A 17 2.04 -9.27 -2.11
N ALA A 18 0.89 -9.90 -1.84
CA ALA A 18 0.76 -11.36 -1.92
C ALA A 18 1.04 -11.89 -3.33
N ARG A 19 0.50 -11.23 -4.37
CA ARG A 19 0.76 -11.60 -5.77
C ARG A 19 2.22 -11.39 -6.16
N MET A 20 2.84 -10.31 -5.70
CA MET A 20 4.27 -10.07 -5.93
C MET A 20 5.13 -11.18 -5.31
N ARG A 21 4.80 -11.62 -4.09
CA ARG A 21 5.51 -12.73 -3.43
C ARG A 21 5.40 -14.05 -4.21
N GLN A 22 4.21 -14.38 -4.70
CA GLN A 22 4.01 -15.54 -5.58
C GLN A 22 4.85 -15.42 -6.86
N PHE A 23 4.92 -14.23 -7.45
CA PHE A 23 5.69 -14.04 -8.67
C PHE A 23 7.21 -14.09 -8.44
N ILE A 24 7.69 -13.60 -7.29
CA ILE A 24 9.09 -13.76 -6.86
C ILE A 24 9.47 -15.24 -6.75
N GLU A 25 8.60 -16.05 -6.17
CA GLU A 25 8.81 -17.49 -6.03
C GLU A 25 8.92 -18.17 -7.40
N HIS A 26 7.98 -17.91 -8.30
CA HIS A 26 8.02 -18.45 -9.66
C HIS A 26 9.29 -18.04 -10.42
N LEU A 27 9.70 -16.77 -10.34
CA LEU A 27 10.92 -16.29 -11.00
C LEU A 27 12.16 -17.04 -10.50
N ARG A 28 12.27 -17.28 -9.19
CA ARG A 28 13.40 -18.00 -8.60
C ARG A 28 13.38 -19.49 -8.93
N GLU A 29 12.20 -20.10 -9.00
CA GLU A 29 12.09 -21.48 -9.47
C GLU A 29 12.55 -21.61 -10.93
N ASP A 30 12.17 -20.66 -11.79
CA ASP A 30 12.49 -20.71 -13.22
C ASP A 30 13.98 -20.50 -13.51
N VAL A 31 14.73 -19.83 -12.62
CA VAL A 31 16.20 -19.79 -12.67
C VAL A 31 16.80 -21.20 -12.67
N GLY A 32 16.24 -22.12 -11.87
CA GLY A 32 16.69 -23.52 -11.81
C GLY A 32 16.24 -24.38 -13.00
N LYS A 33 15.27 -23.92 -13.80
CA LYS A 33 14.72 -24.65 -14.94
C LYS A 33 15.33 -24.21 -16.28
N VAL A 34 15.81 -22.98 -16.36
CA VAL A 34 16.36 -22.40 -17.60
C VAL A 34 17.87 -22.50 -17.63
N THR A 35 18.43 -22.85 -18.79
CA THR A 35 19.88 -22.99 -19.01
C THR A 35 20.53 -21.74 -19.62
N GLU A 36 19.74 -20.84 -20.21
CA GLU A 36 20.24 -19.59 -20.80
C GLU A 36 20.68 -18.61 -19.69
N PRO A 37 21.98 -18.24 -19.61
CA PRO A 37 22.48 -17.40 -18.52
C PRO A 37 21.84 -16.01 -18.46
N LYS A 38 21.47 -15.45 -19.63
CA LYS A 38 20.81 -14.13 -19.70
C LYS A 38 19.40 -14.18 -19.12
N ALA A 39 18.66 -15.25 -19.37
CA ALA A 39 17.32 -15.44 -18.83
C ALA A 39 17.37 -15.64 -17.30
N GLN A 40 18.34 -16.41 -16.80
CA GLN A 40 18.56 -16.56 -15.35
C GLN A 40 18.82 -15.21 -14.69
N ALA A 41 19.74 -14.41 -15.24
CA ALA A 41 20.05 -13.08 -14.71
C ALA A 41 18.83 -12.14 -14.74
N LEU A 42 18.00 -12.21 -15.79
CA LEU A 42 16.76 -11.45 -15.89
C LEU A 42 15.77 -11.85 -14.79
N PHE A 43 15.59 -13.14 -14.53
CA PHE A 43 14.68 -13.63 -13.51
C PHE A 43 15.14 -13.27 -12.09
N GLU A 44 16.42 -13.43 -11.78
CA GLU A 44 17.00 -13.03 -10.49
C GLU A 44 16.84 -11.52 -10.25
N THR A 45 17.18 -10.70 -11.25
CA THR A 45 17.05 -9.23 -11.15
C THR A 45 15.59 -8.83 -10.97
N SER A 46 14.67 -9.46 -11.71
CA SER A 46 13.23 -9.20 -11.59
C SER A 46 12.71 -9.55 -10.20
N ALA A 47 13.14 -10.70 -9.66
CA ALA A 47 12.77 -11.13 -8.31
C ALA A 47 13.28 -10.16 -7.24
N GLU A 48 14.48 -9.60 -7.41
CA GLU A 48 15.06 -8.61 -6.48
C GLU A 48 14.31 -7.28 -6.50
N VAL A 49 13.98 -6.77 -7.69
CA VAL A 49 13.17 -5.54 -7.83
C VAL A 49 11.80 -5.72 -7.17
N LEU A 50 11.13 -6.85 -7.43
CA LEU A 50 9.84 -7.16 -6.79
C LEU A 50 9.97 -7.28 -5.27
N ALA A 51 11.06 -7.84 -4.74
CA ALA A 51 11.31 -7.91 -3.31
C ALA A 51 11.46 -6.50 -2.70
N GLY A 52 12.13 -5.58 -3.40
CA GLY A 52 12.18 -4.16 -3.02
C GLY A 52 10.79 -3.51 -2.97
N LEU A 53 9.93 -3.79 -3.96
CA LEU A 53 8.54 -3.32 -3.96
C LEU A 53 7.72 -3.90 -2.80
N VAL A 54 7.85 -5.20 -2.52
CA VAL A 54 7.21 -5.85 -1.36
C VAL A 54 7.59 -5.13 -0.05
N LYS A 55 8.88 -4.80 0.11
CA LYS A 55 9.35 -4.04 1.27
C LYS A 55 8.71 -2.65 1.35
N ALA A 56 8.62 -1.92 0.24
CA ALA A 56 7.98 -0.61 0.21
C ALA A 56 6.49 -0.68 0.62
N PHE A 57 5.78 -1.74 0.22
CA PHE A 57 4.40 -2.00 0.63
C PHE A 57 4.33 -2.32 2.13
N ASP A 58 5.21 -3.18 2.65
CA ASP A 58 5.31 -3.47 4.08
C ASP A 58 5.57 -2.20 4.91
N ASP A 59 6.45 -1.31 4.43
CA ASP A 59 6.77 -0.04 5.09
C ASP A 59 5.57 0.93 5.09
N TYR A 60 4.81 0.98 4.00
CA TYR A 60 3.57 1.74 3.92
C TYR A 60 2.53 1.24 4.91
N GLU A 61 2.30 -0.08 4.97
CA GLU A 61 1.33 -0.70 5.88
C GLU A 61 1.68 -0.40 7.34
N LYS A 62 2.96 -0.53 7.73
CA LYS A 62 3.43 -0.21 9.09
C LYS A 62 3.26 1.27 9.46
N LYS A 63 3.49 2.19 8.52
CA LYS A 63 3.34 3.63 8.75
C LYS A 63 1.87 4.08 8.73
N SER A 64 1.03 3.42 7.96
CA SER A 64 -0.42 3.71 7.88
C SER A 64 -1.15 3.43 9.20
N GLU A 65 -0.69 2.47 9.99
CA GLU A 65 -1.22 2.15 11.33
C GLU A 65 -1.01 3.30 12.33
N ALA A 66 0.13 4.00 12.26
CA ALA A 66 0.52 5.04 13.23
C ALA A 66 0.19 6.48 12.77
N ALA A 67 0.39 6.79 11.48
CA ALA A 67 0.31 8.17 10.99
C ALA A 67 -1.12 8.63 10.64
N TRP A 68 -2.04 7.71 10.31
CA TRP A 68 -3.35 8.07 9.77
C TRP A 68 -4.54 7.85 10.71
N ARG A 69 -4.29 7.35 11.94
CA ARG A 69 -5.23 7.50 13.06
C ARG A 69 -5.18 8.88 13.72
N ALA A 70 -4.15 9.67 13.43
CA ALA A 70 -4.01 11.01 14.00
C ALA A 70 -4.95 12.01 13.30
N LYS A 71 -6.14 12.13 13.92
CA LYS A 71 -6.99 13.32 14.03
C LYS A 71 -7.95 13.58 12.86
N PRO A 72 -9.28 13.38 13.03
CA PRO A 72 -10.23 14.17 12.26
C PRO A 72 -9.92 15.62 12.62
N MET A 73 -9.48 16.42 11.64
CA MET A 73 -9.31 17.86 11.84
C MET A 73 -10.57 18.36 12.50
N ALA A 74 -10.42 18.82 13.74
CA ALA A 74 -11.49 19.37 14.55
C ALA A 74 -12.24 20.39 13.69
N SER A 75 -13.52 20.13 13.50
CA SER A 75 -14.48 21.02 12.87
C SER A 75 -14.23 22.42 13.40
N ARG A 76 -13.86 23.35 12.52
CA ARG A 76 -13.79 24.78 12.86
C ARG A 76 -15.09 25.16 13.58
N PRO A 77 -15.06 25.86 14.73
CA PRO A 77 -16.28 26.35 15.35
C PRO A 77 -16.97 27.29 14.37
N LYS A 78 -18.21 26.97 14.02
CA LYS A 78 -19.08 27.82 13.21
C LYS A 78 -19.33 29.08 14.03
N GLU A 79 -18.73 30.21 13.63
CA GLU A 79 -19.03 31.52 14.23
C GLU A 79 -20.53 31.71 14.25
N ARG A 80 -21.06 31.79 15.46
CA ARG A 80 -22.46 32.03 15.75
C ARG A 80 -22.63 33.55 15.88
N THR A 81 -22.64 34.26 14.75
CA THR A 81 -23.00 35.68 14.78
C THR A 81 -24.52 35.79 14.74
N THR A 82 -25.02 36.34 15.85
CA THR A 82 -26.41 36.45 16.22
C THR A 82 -27.13 37.47 15.34
N ASN A 83 -28.30 37.10 14.82
CA ASN A 83 -29.27 38.06 14.33
C ASN A 83 -29.63 39.08 15.42
N ALA A 84 -29.68 40.36 15.06
CA ALA A 84 -30.41 41.37 15.82
C ALA A 84 -31.22 42.22 14.82
N PRO A 85 -32.56 42.28 14.94
CA PRO A 85 -33.39 43.21 14.17
C PRO A 85 -33.65 44.47 15.00
N ARG A 86 -33.64 45.64 14.36
CA ARG A 86 -34.25 46.93 14.78
C ARG A 86 -33.82 47.98 13.74
N ARG A 87 -34.65 48.90 13.27
CA ARG A 87 -36.09 49.14 13.20
C ARG A 87 -36.20 50.28 12.19
#